data_AF-A0A948V9V7-F1
#
_entry.id   AF-A0A948V9V7-F1
#
_cell.length_a   1.000
_cell.length_b   1.000
_cell.length_c   1.000
_cell.angle_alpha   90.00
_cell.angle_beta   90.00
_cell.angle_gamma   90.00
#
_symmetry.space_group_name_H-M   'P 1'
#
loop_
_entity.id
_entity.type
_entity.pdbx_description
1 polymer ?
#
loop_
_entity_poly.entity_id
_entity_poly.type
_entity_poly.pdbx_seq_one_letter_code
_entity_poly.pdbx_strand_id
1 'polypeptide(L)'
;MPPYFLRERNAILDHVFPRAKKGLAFLAATVILAAGCERGEPRLGVADLTPGELVYVQRVVVLERARAVALVDQPLGEAILDSLASAWGDSSLERTLELAPAEPNRAVLVNDLLLRILEAEEDSLMEAPRADRIALPLPDPEDDAEREDG
;
A
#
# COMPACT_ATOMS: atom_id res chain seq x y z
N MET A 1 -36.52 45.50 2.44
CA MET A 1 -37.66 44.61 2.76
C MET A 1 -37.32 43.21 2.26
N PRO A 2 -37.55 42.14 3.03
CA PRO A 2 -37.11 41.87 4.39
C PRO A 2 -36.07 40.70 4.43
N PRO A 3 -35.53 40.38 5.64
CA PRO A 3 -34.36 39.54 5.89
C PRO A 3 -34.70 38.21 6.60
N TYR A 4 -33.99 37.11 6.33
CA TYR A 4 -34.03 35.85 7.11
C TYR A 4 -32.80 35.02 6.65
N PHE A 5 -31.89 34.42 7.42
CA PHE A 5 -31.85 33.99 8.82
C PHE A 5 -30.37 33.93 9.24
N LEU A 6 -29.97 34.78 10.20
CA LEU A 6 -28.92 34.45 11.17
C LEU A 6 -29.62 33.69 12.29
N ARG A 7 -29.40 32.37 12.43
CA ARG A 7 -29.85 31.65 13.63
C ARG A 7 -29.07 30.35 13.84
N GLU A 8 -28.45 30.28 15.03
CA GLU A 8 -28.18 29.09 15.82
C GLU A 8 -27.10 28.11 15.37
N ARG A 9 -25.83 28.36 15.76
CA ARG A 9 -24.95 27.33 16.35
C ARG A 9 -23.96 27.96 17.34
N ASN A 10 -24.48 28.48 18.47
CA ASN A 10 -23.66 28.84 19.64
C ASN A 10 -24.42 28.43 20.91
N ALA A 11 -24.27 27.15 21.26
CA ALA A 11 -24.48 26.51 22.56
C ALA A 11 -24.12 25.05 22.26
N ILE A 12 -22.99 24.52 22.69
CA ILE A 12 -22.78 23.97 24.03
C ILE A 12 -21.26 23.90 24.20
N LEU A 13 -20.68 25.00 24.67
CA LEU A 13 -19.33 25.08 25.23
C LEU A 13 -19.53 25.57 26.66
N ASP A 14 -20.05 24.70 27.52
CA ASP A 14 -20.02 24.85 28.97
C ASP A 14 -20.38 23.51 29.60
N HIS A 15 -19.69 23.14 30.67
CA HIS A 15 -19.52 21.80 31.27
C HIS A 15 -18.38 21.03 30.57
N VAL A 16 -17.18 20.88 31.14
CA VAL A 16 -16.86 20.47 32.51
C VAL A 16 -15.40 20.86 32.81
N PHE A 17 -15.17 21.98 33.48
CA PHE A 17 -13.88 22.23 34.15
C PHE A 17 -14.15 22.71 35.59
N PRO A 18 -14.09 21.82 36.60
CA PRO A 18 -13.98 22.26 37.97
C PRO A 18 -12.53 22.66 38.28
N ARG A 19 -12.41 23.94 38.60
CA ARG A 19 -11.22 24.67 39.04
C ARG A 19 -10.80 24.23 40.46
N ALA A 20 -9.58 23.73 40.57
CA ALA A 20 -8.62 23.85 41.68
C ALA A 20 -8.98 23.37 43.11
N LYS A 21 -8.21 22.40 43.62
CA LYS A 21 -7.60 22.50 44.97
C LYS A 21 -6.16 21.99 44.93
N LYS A 22 -5.24 22.86 45.36
CA LYS A 22 -3.82 22.59 45.59
C LYS A 22 -3.69 21.64 46.78
N GLY A 23 -2.93 20.56 46.64
CA GLY A 23 -2.58 19.71 47.76
C GLY A 23 -1.69 18.55 47.33
N LEU A 24 -0.48 18.54 47.87
CA LEU A 24 0.50 17.45 47.89
C LEU A 24 1.27 17.13 46.60
N ALA A 25 2.48 17.68 46.57
CA ALA A 25 3.64 17.06 45.95
C ALA A 25 3.98 15.70 46.60
N PHE A 26 4.81 14.93 45.89
CA PHE A 26 5.49 13.69 46.30
C PHE A 26 4.68 12.38 46.22
N LEU A 27 4.66 11.79 45.01
CA LEU A 27 5.22 10.45 44.84
C LEU A 27 5.76 10.31 43.41
N ALA A 28 7.02 10.69 43.25
CA ALA A 28 7.82 10.26 42.11
C ALA A 28 8.04 8.75 42.20
N ALA A 29 8.19 8.14 41.02
CA ALA A 29 8.74 6.82 40.75
C ALA A 29 7.86 5.62 41.14
N THR A 30 7.03 5.15 40.22
CA THR A 30 7.14 3.74 39.75
C THR A 30 6.47 3.54 38.38
N VAL A 31 7.26 3.04 37.43
CA VAL A 31 6.86 2.42 36.14
C VAL A 31 6.42 3.36 35.00
N ILE A 32 7.33 4.26 34.62
CA ILE A 32 7.59 4.48 33.19
C ILE A 32 8.55 3.35 32.79
N LEU A 33 8.02 2.19 32.36
CA LEU A 33 8.74 1.08 31.70
C LEU A 33 7.78 -0.11 31.58
N ALA A 34 6.81 -0.01 30.66
CA ALA A 34 6.15 -1.19 30.13
C ALA A 34 5.61 -0.85 28.74
N ALA A 35 6.31 -1.40 27.74
CA ALA A 35 5.82 -1.59 26.38
C ALA A 35 5.56 -0.31 25.57
N GLY A 36 6.65 0.38 25.21
CA GLY A 36 6.87 0.62 23.78
C GLY A 36 6.96 -0.75 23.09
N CYS A 37 5.83 -1.44 22.96
CA CYS A 37 5.68 -2.46 21.94
C CYS A 37 5.64 -1.65 20.65
N GLU A 38 6.82 -1.33 20.11
CA GLU A 38 7.00 -1.47 18.67
C GLU A 38 6.70 -2.93 18.36
N ARG A 39 5.41 -3.27 18.32
CA ARG A 39 4.97 -4.49 17.68
C ARG A 39 5.11 -4.10 16.22
N GLY A 40 6.34 -4.20 15.70
CA GLY A 40 6.64 -3.95 14.30
C GLY A 40 5.56 -4.66 13.52
N GLU A 41 4.75 -3.90 12.79
CA GLU A 41 3.67 -4.49 12.02
C GLU A 41 4.31 -5.55 11.13
N PRO A 42 3.78 -6.78 11.10
CA PRO A 42 4.39 -7.84 10.31
C PRO A 42 4.41 -7.40 8.85
N ARG A 43 5.61 -7.04 8.36
CA ARG A 43 5.82 -6.71 6.96
C ARG A 43 6.03 -7.99 6.18
N LEU A 44 5.38 -8.06 5.03
CA LEU A 44 5.46 -9.21 4.15
C LEU A 44 6.61 -9.02 3.16
N GLY A 45 7.50 -10.00 3.03
CA GLY A 45 8.44 -10.08 1.91
C GLY A 45 7.87 -10.89 0.73
N VAL A 46 8.52 -10.85 -0.43
CA VAL A 46 8.11 -11.67 -1.59
C VAL A 46 8.15 -13.17 -1.25
N ALA A 47 9.13 -13.60 -0.44
CA ALA A 47 9.30 -14.98 -0.01
C ALA A 47 8.17 -15.50 0.90
N ASP A 48 7.39 -14.61 1.52
CA ASP A 48 6.30 -14.95 2.42
C ASP A 48 4.96 -15.15 1.68
N LEU A 49 4.91 -14.87 0.38
CA LEU A 49 3.71 -15.05 -0.44
C LEU A 49 3.42 -16.54 -0.64
N THR A 50 2.14 -16.90 -0.53
CA THR A 50 1.69 -18.20 -1.01
C THR A 50 1.87 -18.28 -2.54
N PRO A 51 1.92 -19.47 -3.14
CA PRO A 51 2.05 -19.60 -4.59
C PRO A 51 0.95 -18.86 -5.38
N GLY A 52 -0.27 -18.82 -4.84
CA GLY A 52 -1.39 -18.10 -5.46
C GLY A 52 -1.20 -16.59 -5.40
N GLU A 53 -0.88 -16.06 -4.21
CA GLU A 53 -0.63 -14.63 -4.03
C GLU A 53 0.56 -14.16 -4.86
N LEU A 54 1.60 -14.98 -4.99
CA LEU A 54 2.75 -14.68 -5.86
C LEU A 54 2.32 -14.52 -7.31
N VAL A 55 1.50 -15.43 -7.84
CA VAL A 55 0.95 -15.31 -9.21
C VAL A 55 0.07 -14.07 -9.35
N TYR A 56 -0.75 -13.77 -8.33
CA TYR A 56 -1.58 -12.57 -8.30
C TYR A 56 -0.73 -11.29 -8.40
N VAL A 57 0.26 -11.12 -7.51
CA VAL A 57 1.17 -9.96 -7.49
C VAL A 57 1.96 -9.86 -8.79
N GLN A 58 2.53 -10.96 -9.27
CA GLN A 58 3.27 -10.99 -10.54
C GLN A 58 2.44 -10.52 -11.72
N ARG A 59 1.19 -10.98 -11.84
CA ARG A 59 0.31 -10.57 -12.95
C ARG A 59 -0.03 -9.09 -12.90
N VAL A 60 -0.26 -8.53 -11.70
CA VAL A 60 -0.48 -7.10 -11.55
C VAL A 60 0.76 -6.32 -12.01
N VAL A 61 1.95 -6.66 -11.51
CA VAL A 61 3.19 -5.94 -11.87
C VAL A 61 3.50 -6.05 -13.37
N VAL A 62 3.31 -7.22 -13.98
CA VAL A 62 3.48 -7.42 -15.43
C VAL A 62 2.53 -6.52 -16.23
N LEU A 63 1.27 -6.39 -15.80
CA LEU A 63 0.31 -5.49 -16.44
C LEU A 63 0.73 -4.03 -16.30
N GLU A 64 1.17 -3.60 -15.12
CA GLU A 64 1.61 -2.21 -14.91
C GLU A 64 2.84 -1.88 -15.76
N ARG A 65 3.83 -2.78 -15.85
CA ARG A 65 4.98 -2.62 -16.75
C ARG A 65 4.54 -2.52 -18.22
N ALA A 66 3.61 -3.37 -18.66
CA ALA A 66 3.10 -3.33 -20.04
C ALA A 66 2.32 -2.03 -20.33
N ARG A 67 1.54 -1.53 -19.36
CA ARG A 67 0.85 -0.23 -19.46
C ARG A 67 1.85 0.92 -19.54
N ALA A 68 2.90 0.91 -18.72
CA ALA A 68 3.96 1.91 -18.76
C ALA A 68 4.65 1.94 -20.13
N VAL A 69 4.93 0.79 -20.74
CA VAL A 69 5.43 0.72 -22.12
C VAL A 69 4.43 1.34 -23.09
N ALA A 70 3.14 1.03 -22.98
CA ALA A 70 2.11 1.58 -23.86
C ALA A 70 1.95 3.11 -23.75
N LEU A 71 2.28 3.70 -22.59
CA LEU A 71 2.28 5.15 -22.41
C LEU A 71 3.43 5.84 -23.17
N VAL A 72 4.57 5.18 -23.35
CA VAL A 72 5.76 5.73 -24.04
C VAL A 72 5.82 5.32 -25.51
N ASP A 73 5.45 4.08 -25.83
CA ASP A 73 5.38 3.50 -27.17
C ASP A 73 4.07 2.70 -27.30
N GLN A 74 3.03 3.38 -27.76
CA GLN A 74 1.69 2.82 -27.87
C GLN A 74 1.63 1.56 -28.76
N PRO A 75 2.14 1.56 -30.01
CA PRO A 75 2.08 0.36 -30.86
C PRO A 75 2.75 -0.86 -30.21
N LEU A 76 3.92 -0.67 -29.57
CA LEU A 76 4.62 -1.76 -28.90
C LEU A 76 3.85 -2.24 -27.66
N GLY A 77 3.40 -1.30 -26.82
CA GLY A 77 2.66 -1.63 -25.60
C GLY A 77 1.32 -2.32 -25.88
N GLU A 78 0.59 -1.90 -26.91
CA GLU A 78 -0.63 -2.58 -27.35
C GLU A 78 -0.33 -4.02 -27.82
N ALA A 79 0.71 -4.22 -28.62
CA ALA A 79 1.11 -5.56 -29.06
C ALA A 79 1.48 -6.48 -27.88
N ILE A 80 2.11 -5.93 -26.84
CA ILE A 80 2.43 -6.64 -25.60
C ILE A 80 1.15 -6.99 -24.83
N LEU A 81 0.25 -6.03 -24.64
CA LEU A 81 -1.01 -6.24 -23.93
C LEU A 81 -1.89 -7.29 -24.64
N ASP A 82 -1.93 -7.26 -25.97
CA ASP A 82 -2.62 -8.28 -26.79
C ASP A 82 -1.96 -9.66 -26.63
N SER A 83 -0.62 -9.69 -26.60
CA SER A 83 0.11 -10.94 -26.35
C SER A 83 -0.18 -11.51 -24.96
N LEU A 84 -0.24 -10.67 -23.93
CA LEU A 84 -0.59 -11.08 -22.56
C LEU A 84 -2.04 -11.57 -22.48
N ALA A 85 -2.98 -10.87 -23.11
CA ALA A 85 -4.38 -11.28 -23.19
C ALA A 85 -4.52 -12.66 -23.86
N SER A 86 -3.82 -12.88 -24.98
CA SER A 86 -3.78 -14.18 -25.65
C SER A 86 -3.13 -15.27 -24.81
N ALA A 87 -2.03 -14.97 -24.13
CA ALA A 87 -1.28 -15.94 -23.32
C ALA A 87 -2.03 -16.37 -22.05
N TRP A 88 -2.74 -15.45 -21.40
CA TRP A 88 -3.47 -15.74 -20.16
C TRP A 88 -4.89 -16.26 -20.41
N GLY A 89 -5.45 -15.98 -21.59
CA GLY A 89 -6.77 -16.40 -22.02
C GLY A 89 -7.92 -15.63 -21.39
N ASP A 90 -9.14 -15.93 -21.84
CA ASP A 90 -10.34 -15.15 -21.53
C ASP A 90 -10.74 -15.16 -20.04
N SER A 91 -10.44 -16.25 -19.31
CA SER A 91 -10.70 -16.37 -17.86
C SER A 91 -9.56 -15.87 -16.99
N SER A 92 -8.56 -15.18 -17.57
CA SER A 92 -7.37 -14.75 -16.85
C SER A 92 -7.66 -13.81 -15.68
N LEU A 93 -8.58 -12.86 -15.86
CA LEU A 93 -8.96 -11.93 -14.80
C LEU A 93 -9.64 -12.66 -13.64
N GLU A 94 -10.67 -13.46 -13.92
CA GLU A 94 -11.39 -14.26 -12.92
C GLU A 94 -10.42 -15.15 -12.14
N ARG A 95 -9.60 -15.93 -12.83
CA ARG A 95 -8.57 -16.78 -12.20
C ARG A 95 -7.53 -16.00 -11.41
N THR A 96 -7.21 -14.76 -11.79
CA THR A 96 -6.27 -13.93 -11.02
C THR A 96 -6.93 -13.44 -9.74
N LEU A 97 -8.19 -13.03 -9.80
CA LEU A 97 -8.94 -12.58 -8.63
C LEU A 97 -9.22 -13.72 -7.64
N GLU A 98 -9.40 -14.96 -8.11
CA GLU A 98 -9.48 -16.15 -7.25
C GLU A 98 -8.21 -16.41 -6.44
N LEU A 99 -7.06 -15.92 -6.92
CA LEU A 99 -5.77 -16.03 -6.25
C LEU A 99 -5.48 -14.85 -5.31
N ALA A 100 -6.34 -13.83 -5.31
CA ALA A 100 -6.23 -12.72 -4.39
C ALA A 100 -6.46 -13.20 -2.94
N PRO A 101 -5.76 -12.63 -1.95
CA PRO A 101 -5.92 -13.01 -0.55
C PRO A 101 -7.37 -12.78 -0.07
N ALA A 102 -8.02 -13.85 0.37
CA ALA A 102 -9.41 -13.82 0.83
C ALA A 102 -9.57 -13.31 2.27
N GLU A 103 -8.54 -13.51 3.11
CA GLU A 103 -8.57 -13.06 4.50
C GLU A 103 -8.27 -11.56 4.59
N PRO A 104 -9.12 -10.74 5.24
CA PRO A 104 -8.96 -9.29 5.24
C PRO A 104 -7.59 -8.80 5.74
N ASN A 105 -7.07 -9.40 6.81
CA ASN A 105 -5.78 -9.02 7.36
C ASN A 105 -4.64 -9.38 6.40
N ARG A 106 -4.73 -10.54 5.75
CA ARG A 106 -3.74 -10.97 4.74
C ARG A 106 -3.78 -10.08 3.50
N ALA A 107 -4.97 -9.67 3.08
CA ALA A 107 -5.16 -8.77 1.96
C ALA A 107 -4.49 -7.40 2.17
N VAL A 108 -4.57 -6.85 3.39
CA VAL A 108 -3.85 -5.61 3.73
C VAL A 108 -2.34 -5.80 3.57
N LEU A 109 -1.78 -6.90 4.09
CA LEU A 109 -0.33 -7.16 4.03
C LEU A 109 0.17 -7.39 2.60
N VAL A 110 -0.57 -8.15 1.79
CA VAL A 110 -0.21 -8.38 0.38
C VAL A 110 -0.36 -7.10 -0.44
N ASN A 111 -1.38 -6.29 -0.17
CA ASN A 111 -1.54 -5.01 -0.85
C ASN A 111 -0.45 -4.00 -0.45
N ASP A 112 -0.06 -3.96 0.81
CA ASP A 112 1.10 -3.17 1.26
C ASP A 112 2.38 -3.59 0.54
N LEU A 113 2.66 -4.89 0.47
CA LEU A 113 3.80 -5.39 -0.31
C LEU A 113 3.70 -5.00 -1.80
N LEU A 114 2.52 -5.15 -2.42
CA LEU A 114 2.33 -4.76 -3.81
C LEU A 114 2.65 -3.28 -4.04
N LEU A 115 2.22 -2.39 -3.15
CA LEU A 115 2.54 -0.97 -3.25
C LEU A 115 4.05 -0.71 -3.13
N ARG A 116 4.73 -1.36 -2.19
CA ARG A 116 6.18 -1.25 -2.04
C ARG A 116 6.94 -1.80 -3.24
N ILE A 117 6.46 -2.90 -3.85
CA ILE A 117 7.02 -3.41 -5.11
C ILE A 117 6.85 -2.40 -6.24
N LEU A 118 5.67 -1.77 -6.35
CA LEU A 118 5.43 -0.76 -7.38
C LEU A 118 6.28 0.50 -7.17
N GLU A 119 6.57 0.86 -5.92
CA GLU A 119 7.52 1.92 -5.58
C GLU A 119 8.95 1.56 -5.97
N ALA A 120 9.42 0.34 -5.66
CA ALA A 120 10.71 -0.17 -6.13
C ALA A 120 10.80 -0.26 -7.67
N GLU A 121 9.66 -0.35 -8.36
CA GLU A 121 9.55 -0.33 -9.82
C GLU A 121 9.48 1.08 -10.42
N GLU A 122 9.57 2.16 -9.64
CA GLU A 122 9.40 3.54 -10.13
C GLU A 122 10.24 3.82 -11.39
N ASP A 123 11.52 3.44 -11.38
CA ASP A 123 12.42 3.56 -12.54
C ASP A 123 11.88 2.86 -13.80
N SER A 124 11.29 1.69 -13.63
CA SER A 124 10.75 0.87 -14.73
C SER A 124 9.37 1.33 -15.19
N LEU A 125 8.61 2.03 -14.33
CA LEU A 125 7.25 2.47 -14.63
C LEU A 125 7.18 3.93 -15.09
N MET A 126 8.06 4.79 -14.59
CA MET A 126 8.00 6.23 -14.79
C MET A 126 9.19 6.76 -15.61
N GLU A 127 10.42 6.40 -15.22
CA GLU A 127 11.63 7.03 -15.78
C GLU A 127 12.07 6.40 -17.11
N ALA A 128 12.08 5.07 -17.20
CA ALA A 128 12.48 4.35 -18.40
C ALA A 128 11.68 3.06 -18.63
N PRO A 129 10.39 3.15 -19.03
CA PRO A 129 9.60 1.99 -19.41
C PRO A 129 10.21 1.25 -20.59
N ARG A 130 10.45 -0.06 -20.41
CA ARG A 130 11.07 -0.90 -21.44
C ARG A 130 10.45 -2.29 -21.51
N ALA A 131 10.24 -2.79 -22.72
CA ALA A 131 9.63 -4.09 -22.96
C ALA A 131 10.48 -5.27 -22.45
N ASP A 132 11.82 -5.13 -22.43
CA ASP A 132 12.72 -6.18 -21.93
C ASP A 132 12.64 -6.38 -20.40
N ARG A 133 12.00 -5.45 -19.68
CA ARG A 133 11.81 -5.52 -18.23
C ARG A 133 10.52 -6.23 -17.80
N ILE A 134 9.60 -6.49 -18.72
CA ILE A 134 8.26 -7.02 -18.40
C ILE A 134 8.33 -8.33 -17.62
N ALA A 135 9.21 -9.24 -18.03
CA ALA A 135 9.37 -10.56 -17.43
C ALA A 135 10.45 -10.63 -16.34
N LEU A 136 10.99 -9.50 -15.89
CA LEU A 136 11.94 -9.51 -14.79
C LEU A 136 11.28 -10.03 -13.51
N PRO A 137 12.04 -10.72 -12.64
CA PRO A 137 11.56 -11.09 -11.31
C PRO A 137 10.97 -9.89 -10.56
N LEU A 138 10.10 -10.17 -9.58
CA LEU A 138 9.66 -9.13 -8.67
C LEU A 138 10.88 -8.61 -7.89
N PRO A 139 11.06 -7.29 -7.78
CA PRO A 139 12.04 -6.73 -6.87
C PRO A 139 11.61 -7.09 -5.44
N ASP A 140 12.60 -7.33 -4.58
CA ASP A 140 12.35 -7.45 -3.15
C ASP A 140 12.57 -6.07 -2.50
N PRO A 141 11.52 -5.38 -2.04
CA PRO A 141 11.66 -4.03 -1.49
C PRO A 141 12.50 -3.99 -0.19
N GLU A 142 12.73 -5.14 0.45
CA GLU A 142 13.63 -5.20 1.61
C GLU A 142 15.12 -5.11 1.19
N ASP A 143 15.48 -5.50 -0.04
CA ASP A 143 16.87 -5.44 -0.55
C ASP A 143 17.33 -4.00 -0.82
N ASP A 144 16.40 -3.06 -1.03
CA ASP A 144 16.71 -1.65 -1.31
C ASP A 144 16.83 -0.80 -0.04
N ALA A 145 16.08 -1.14 1.02
CA ALA A 145 16.17 -0.46 2.31
C ALA A 145 17.56 -0.61 2.95
N GLU A 146 18.26 -1.72 2.70
CA GLU A 146 19.63 -1.94 3.19
C GLU A 146 20.70 -1.12 2.43
N ARG A 147 20.37 -0.52 1.27
CA ARG A 147 21.33 0.27 0.47
C ARG A 147 21.40 1.75 0.85
N GLU A 148 20.37 2.30 1.49
CA GLU A 148 20.31 3.72 1.85
C GLU A 148 21.03 4.06 3.17
N ASP A 149 21.35 3.05 3.98
CA ASP A 149 22.05 3.21 5.27
C ASP A 149 23.59 2.97 5.19
N GLY A 150 24.14 2.82 3.98
CA GLY A 150 25.55 2.46 3.70
C GLY A 150 26.49 3.62 3.38
#